data_AF-A0A427K4Y3-F1
#
_entry.id   AF-A0A427K4Y3-F1
#
_cell.length_a   1.000
_cell.length_b   1.000
_cell.length_c   1.000
_cell.angle_alpha   90.00
_cell.angle_beta   90.00
_cell.angle_gamma   90.00
#
_symmetry.space_group_name_H-M   'P 1'
#
loop_
_entity.id
_entity.type
_entity.pdbx_description
1 polymer ?
#
loop_
_entity_poly.entity_id
_entity_poly.type
_entity_poly.pdbx_seq_one_letter_code
_entity_poly.pdbx_strand_id
1 'polypeptide(L)'
;MSRTGFIGLNGLSESIITAIFRTVPEMQVFLYPFDCDRVQKLATAYPCWTLDDCQSVSDESEIIILSTPLIDLDSIAKSMKLRNTHTVVSLIPDASVQQLRLFFPHADCVRMTMISHGKNIKPMMILTGNNQKLEHFLCQAEFLFTAISENQFNLILTLTG
;
A
#
# COMPACT_ATOMS: atom_id res chain seq x y z
N MET A 1 -15.93 -1.91 -7.70
CA MET A 1 -14.59 -1.78 -8.31
C MET A 1 -13.68 -1.17 -7.26
N SER A 2 -12.54 -1.78 -6.99
CA SER A 2 -11.63 -1.31 -5.94
C SER A 2 -10.78 -0.16 -6.49
N ARG A 3 -10.66 0.92 -5.73
CA ARG A 3 -9.88 2.11 -6.08
C ARG A 3 -8.72 2.23 -5.11
N THR A 4 -7.50 2.21 -5.63
CA THR A 4 -6.31 2.13 -4.80
C THR A 4 -5.37 3.28 -5.08
N GLY A 5 -5.00 3.99 -4.03
CA GLY A 5 -4.07 5.11 -4.06
C GLY A 5 -2.71 4.68 -3.55
N PHE A 6 -1.64 5.20 -4.16
CA PHE A 6 -0.27 5.05 -3.70
C PHE A 6 0.32 6.42 -3.40
N ILE A 7 0.76 6.62 -2.16
CA ILE A 7 1.50 7.79 -1.73
C ILE A 7 2.96 7.37 -1.57
N GLY A 8 3.82 7.89 -2.45
CA GLY A 8 5.18 7.42 -2.60
C GLY A 8 5.29 6.07 -3.31
N LEU A 9 6.49 5.76 -3.80
CA LEU A 9 6.78 4.51 -4.48
C LEU A 9 8.10 3.90 -4.00
N ASN A 10 8.08 2.60 -3.77
CA ASN A 10 9.24 1.76 -3.53
C ASN A 10 9.20 0.49 -4.39
N GLY A 11 10.21 -0.38 -4.30
CA GLY A 11 10.25 -1.60 -5.11
C GLY A 11 9.06 -2.54 -4.86
N LEU A 12 8.51 -2.52 -3.64
CA LEU A 12 7.34 -3.31 -3.28
C LEU A 12 6.06 -2.74 -3.91
N SER A 13 5.83 -1.43 -3.81
CA SER A 13 4.66 -0.80 -4.45
C SER A 13 4.66 -0.99 -5.96
N GLU A 14 5.82 -0.87 -6.62
CA GLU A 14 5.95 -1.14 -8.06
C GLU A 14 5.60 -2.58 -8.43
N SER A 15 6.04 -3.54 -7.60
CA SER A 15 5.73 -4.96 -7.77
C SER A 15 4.23 -5.22 -7.62
N ILE A 16 3.60 -4.57 -6.64
CA ILE A 16 2.15 -4.65 -6.40
C ILE A 16 1.39 -4.08 -7.61
N ILE A 17 1.72 -2.87 -8.05
CA ILE A 17 1.08 -2.21 -9.21
C ILE A 17 1.21 -3.08 -10.46
N THR A 18 2.41 -3.59 -10.72
CA THR A 18 2.68 -4.49 -11.86
C THR A 18 1.83 -5.75 -11.79
N ALA A 19 1.72 -6.37 -10.61
CA ALA A 19 0.91 -7.56 -10.44
C ALA A 19 -0.59 -7.28 -10.60
N ILE A 20 -1.09 -6.16 -10.06
CA ILE A 20 -2.47 -5.71 -10.22
C ILE A 20 -2.83 -5.60 -11.69
N PHE A 21 -2.05 -4.87 -12.50
CA PHE A 21 -2.40 -4.67 -13.91
C PHE A 21 -2.22 -5.92 -14.79
N ARG A 22 -1.48 -6.93 -14.31
CA ARG A 22 -1.42 -8.24 -14.96
C ARG A 22 -2.67 -9.08 -14.72
N THR A 23 -3.32 -8.93 -13.56
CA THR A 23 -4.46 -9.76 -13.16
C THR A 23 -5.81 -9.05 -13.33
N VAL A 24 -5.85 -7.74 -13.06
CA VAL A 24 -7.04 -6.89 -13.13
C VAL A 24 -6.69 -5.59 -13.88
N PRO A 25 -6.63 -5.61 -15.23
CA PRO A 25 -6.24 -4.45 -16.03
C PRO A 25 -7.12 -3.21 -15.84
N GLU A 26 -8.39 -3.42 -15.48
CA GLU A 26 -9.40 -2.37 -15.24
C GLU A 26 -9.36 -1.78 -13.81
N MET A 27 -8.42 -2.21 -12.96
CA MET A 27 -8.25 -1.63 -11.62
C MET A 27 -7.88 -0.14 -11.71
N GLN A 28 -8.51 0.68 -10.87
CA GLN A 28 -8.18 2.10 -10.79
C GLN A 28 -7.05 2.35 -9.79
N VAL A 29 -5.91 2.82 -10.30
CA VAL A 29 -4.69 3.08 -9.52
C VAL A 29 -4.29 4.55 -9.61
N PHE A 30 -4.30 5.23 -8.47
CA PHE A 30 -3.93 6.64 -8.34
C PHE A 30 -2.57 6.79 -7.69
N LEU A 31 -1.69 7.63 -8.23
CA LEU A 31 -0.31 7.81 -7.77
C LEU A 31 -0.08 9.26 -7.36
N TYR A 32 0.46 9.48 -6.17
CA TYR A 32 1.01 10.79 -5.78
C TYR A 32 2.54 10.79 -5.90
N PRO A 33 3.13 11.70 -6.69
CA PRO A 33 4.55 11.71 -6.98
C PRO A 33 5.38 12.34 -5.86
N PHE A 34 6.09 11.51 -5.10
CA PHE A 34 7.28 11.94 -4.33
C PHE A 34 8.56 11.86 -5.17
N ASP A 35 8.62 10.92 -6.13
CA ASP A 35 9.75 10.66 -7.02
C ASP A 35 9.24 10.64 -8.47
N CYS A 36 9.49 11.74 -9.20
CA CYS A 36 8.93 11.96 -10.53
C CYS A 36 9.37 10.90 -11.55
N ASP A 37 10.60 10.39 -11.46
CA ASP A 37 11.15 9.45 -12.44
C ASP A 37 10.46 8.08 -12.36
N ARG A 38 10.26 7.59 -11.13
CA ARG A 38 9.59 6.29 -10.89
C ARG A 38 8.13 6.33 -11.29
N VAL A 39 7.45 7.42 -10.95
CA VAL A 39 6.03 7.63 -11.29
C VAL A 39 5.85 7.70 -12.79
N GLN A 40 6.69 8.48 -13.49
CA GLN A 40 6.60 8.61 -14.94
C GLN A 40 6.82 7.27 -15.65
N LYS A 41 7.79 6.47 -15.18
CA LYS A 41 8.03 5.13 -15.70
C LYS A 41 6.80 4.22 -15.54
N LEU A 42 6.17 4.21 -14.36
CA LEU A 42 4.99 3.40 -14.10
C LEU A 42 3.77 3.88 -14.89
N ALA A 43 3.50 5.19 -14.92
CA ALA A 43 2.38 5.78 -15.65
C ALA A 43 2.50 5.62 -17.17
N THR A 44 3.71 5.42 -17.69
CA THR A 44 3.92 5.07 -19.11
C THR A 44 3.66 3.58 -19.37
N ALA A 45 3.94 2.71 -18.39
CA ALA A 45 3.82 1.26 -18.54
C ALA A 45 2.39 0.74 -18.25
N TYR A 46 1.64 1.44 -17.41
CA TYR A 46 0.33 1.02 -16.92
C TYR A 46 -0.64 2.21 -16.88
N PRO A 47 -1.96 1.98 -16.98
CA PRO A 47 -2.98 3.04 -16.97
C PRO A 47 -3.20 3.59 -15.54
N CYS A 48 -2.15 4.14 -14.94
CA CYS A 48 -2.19 4.82 -13.65
C CYS A 48 -2.58 6.30 -13.84
N TRP A 49 -3.32 6.86 -12.89
CA TRP A 49 -3.58 8.30 -12.82
C TRP A 49 -2.62 8.96 -11.84
N THR A 50 -1.77 9.85 -12.32
CA THR A 50 -0.96 10.70 -11.43
C THR A 50 -1.80 11.86 -10.93
N LEU A 51 -1.80 12.09 -9.62
CA LEU A 51 -2.53 13.17 -8.95
C LEU A 51 -1.56 14.17 -8.33
N ASP A 52 -2.01 15.41 -8.16
CA ASP A 52 -1.15 16.53 -7.78
C ASP A 52 -0.91 16.66 -6.27
N ASP A 53 -1.72 15.98 -5.45
CA ASP A 53 -1.67 16.10 -3.98
C ASP A 53 -2.23 14.84 -3.26
N CYS A 54 -1.92 14.71 -1.96
CA CYS A 54 -2.35 13.58 -1.13
C CYS A 54 -3.87 13.58 -0.84
N GLN A 55 -4.52 14.75 -0.83
CA GLN A 55 -5.97 14.85 -0.63
C GLN A 55 -6.71 14.27 -1.84
N SER A 56 -6.26 14.58 -3.06
CA SER A 56 -6.79 14.01 -4.30
C SER A 56 -6.69 12.47 -4.30
N VAL A 57 -5.58 11.90 -3.80
CA VAL A 57 -5.48 10.44 -3.60
C VAL A 57 -6.52 9.92 -2.62
N SER A 58 -6.70 10.60 -1.49
CA SER A 58 -7.71 10.25 -0.47
C SER A 58 -9.13 10.28 -1.01
N ASP A 59 -9.45 11.25 -1.85
CA ASP A 59 -10.80 11.44 -2.37
C ASP A 59 -11.18 10.35 -3.38
N GLU A 60 -10.24 9.97 -4.23
CA GLU A 60 -10.42 8.98 -5.29
C GLU A 60 -10.26 7.52 -4.81
N SER A 61 -9.55 7.30 -3.72
CA SER A 61 -9.15 5.96 -3.29
C SER A 61 -9.92 5.46 -2.07
N GLU A 62 -10.03 4.14 -2.02
CA GLU A 62 -10.66 3.42 -0.92
C GLU A 62 -9.64 2.67 -0.05
N ILE A 63 -8.53 2.27 -0.67
CA ILE A 63 -7.34 1.70 -0.04
C ILE A 63 -6.19 2.64 -0.39
N ILE A 64 -5.44 3.09 0.60
CA ILE A 64 -4.33 4.02 0.44
C ILE A 64 -3.06 3.33 0.92
N ILE A 65 -2.14 3.10 0.00
CA ILE A 65 -0.87 2.40 0.24
C ILE A 65 0.24 3.45 0.41
N LEU A 66 0.86 3.46 1.58
CA LEU A 66 1.95 4.36 1.94
C LEU A 66 3.29 3.64 1.74
N SER A 67 4.14 4.21 0.90
CA SER A 67 5.45 3.64 0.56
C SER A 67 6.60 4.63 0.77
N THR A 68 6.35 5.68 1.56
CA THR A 68 7.30 6.75 1.87
C THR A 68 8.18 6.41 3.09
N PRO A 69 9.28 7.13 3.31
CA PRO A 69 9.99 7.12 4.59
C PRO A 69 9.07 7.47 5.78
N LEU A 70 9.37 6.91 6.96
CA LEU A 70 8.60 7.17 8.19
C LEU A 70 8.55 8.66 8.56
N ILE A 71 9.65 9.38 8.29
CA ILE A 71 9.78 10.82 8.62
C ILE A 71 8.77 11.70 7.88
N ASP A 72 8.24 11.23 6.74
CA ASP A 72 7.29 11.98 5.94
C ASP A 72 5.83 11.77 6.36
N LEU A 73 5.55 10.78 7.23
CA LEU A 73 4.17 10.42 7.59
C LEU A 73 3.40 11.56 8.26
N ASP A 74 4.05 12.37 9.10
CA ASP A 74 3.39 13.50 9.77
C ASP A 74 2.91 14.54 8.75
N SER A 75 3.76 14.85 7.75
CA SER A 75 3.44 15.79 6.68
C SER A 75 2.30 15.26 5.80
N ILE A 76 2.36 13.97 5.43
CA ILE A 76 1.33 13.28 4.64
C ILE A 76 0.00 13.26 5.40
N ALA A 77 0.01 12.91 6.68
CA ALA A 77 -1.20 12.87 7.50
C ALA A 77 -1.88 14.23 7.61
N LYS A 78 -1.10 15.31 7.65
CA LYS A 78 -1.63 16.68 7.67
C LYS A 78 -2.13 17.18 6.32
N SER A 79 -1.66 16.60 5.21
CA SER A 79 -2.01 17.03 3.85
C SER A 79 -3.26 16.34 3.29
N MET A 80 -3.87 15.42 4.03
CA MET A 80 -5.06 14.68 3.58
C MET A 80 -6.07 14.45 4.71
N LYS A 81 -7.35 14.42 4.36
CA LYS A 81 -8.44 14.02 5.25
C LYS A 81 -8.89 12.62 4.90
N LEU A 82 -8.82 11.72 5.87
CA LEU A 82 -9.32 10.36 5.73
C LEU A 82 -10.77 10.23 6.19
N ARG A 83 -11.50 9.34 5.53
CA ARG A 83 -12.85 8.92 5.88
C ARG A 83 -12.78 7.58 6.62
N ASN A 84 -13.78 7.27 7.44
CA ASN A 84 -13.90 5.98 8.14
C ASN A 84 -13.98 4.77 7.20
N THR A 85 -14.19 5.00 5.91
CA THR A 85 -14.22 3.98 4.86
C THR A 85 -12.85 3.68 4.26
N HIS A 86 -11.81 4.44 4.62
CA HIS A 86 -10.46 4.23 4.10
C HIS A 86 -9.72 3.16 4.87
N THR A 87 -9.03 2.31 4.13
CA THR A 87 -7.97 1.45 4.66
C THR A 87 -6.63 2.08 4.35
N VAL A 88 -5.82 2.37 5.37
CA VAL A 88 -4.44 2.82 5.21
C VAL A 88 -3.51 1.63 5.37
N VAL A 89 -2.74 1.34 4.33
CA VAL A 89 -1.82 0.22 4.26
C VAL A 89 -0.39 0.74 4.21
N SER A 90 0.40 0.49 5.25
CA SER A 90 1.80 0.90 5.30
C SER A 90 2.71 -0.20 4.75
N LEU A 91 3.54 0.14 3.78
CA LEU A 91 4.69 -0.67 3.33
C LEU A 91 6.00 -0.26 4.02
N ILE A 92 5.91 0.60 5.04
CA ILE A 92 7.04 1.19 5.75
C ILE A 92 7.47 0.20 6.84
N PRO A 93 8.68 -0.39 6.78
CA PRO A 93 9.10 -1.42 7.73
C PRO A 93 9.04 -0.95 9.19
N ASP A 94 9.46 0.28 9.44
CA ASP A 94 9.63 0.83 10.80
C ASP A 94 8.34 1.41 11.40
N ALA A 95 7.24 1.47 10.63
CA ALA A 95 5.98 2.03 11.11
C ALA A 95 5.12 0.96 11.80
N SER A 96 4.95 1.03 13.12
CA SER A 96 3.98 0.17 13.83
C SER A 96 2.52 0.56 13.53
N VAL A 97 1.57 -0.36 13.72
CA VAL A 97 0.13 -0.08 13.59
C VAL A 97 -0.30 0.99 14.58
N GLN A 98 0.27 0.98 15.79
CA GLN A 98 0.00 2.02 16.80
C GLN A 98 0.44 3.40 16.30
N GLN A 99 1.64 3.53 15.72
CA GLN A 99 2.10 4.79 15.14
C GLN A 99 1.22 5.23 13.98
N LEU A 100 0.85 4.31 13.08
CA LEU A 100 -0.07 4.63 11.97
C LEU A 100 -1.40 5.18 12.49
N ARG A 101 -1.96 4.62 13.56
CA ARG A 101 -3.21 5.12 14.17
C ARG A 101 -3.06 6.48 14.84
N LEU A 102 -1.85 6.87 15.28
CA LEU A 102 -1.60 8.22 15.77
C LEU A 102 -1.63 9.24 14.63
N PHE A 103 -1.12 8.88 13.46
CA PHE A 103 -1.15 9.73 12.26
C PHE A 103 -2.52 9.72 11.57
N PHE A 104 -3.20 8.58 11.56
CA PHE A 104 -4.42 8.32 10.79
C PHE A 104 -5.55 7.77 11.69
N PRO A 105 -6.03 8.53 12.68
CA PRO A 105 -6.93 8.02 13.73
C PRO A 105 -8.31 7.56 13.24
N HIS A 106 -8.70 7.92 12.02
CA HIS A 106 -10.01 7.64 11.45
C HIS A 106 -10.01 6.51 10.41
N ALA A 107 -8.85 5.92 10.11
CA ALA A 107 -8.75 4.86 9.11
C ALA A 107 -8.45 3.50 9.75
N ASP A 108 -8.78 2.45 9.01
CA ASP A 108 -8.31 1.12 9.34
C ASP A 108 -6.85 0.97 8.90
N CYS A 109 -5.93 0.92 9.87
CA CYS A 109 -4.50 0.87 9.61
C CYS A 109 -3.97 -0.57 9.62
N VAL A 110 -3.31 -0.94 8.52
CA VAL A 110 -2.68 -2.25 8.32
C VAL A 110 -1.24 -2.02 7.90
N ARG A 111 -0.31 -2.87 8.36
CA ARG A 111 1.03 -2.99 7.77
C ARG A 111 1.03 -4.14 6.80
N MET A 112 1.73 -3.97 5.70
CA MET A 112 1.86 -4.98 4.67
C MET A 112 3.30 -5.09 4.20
N THR A 113 3.78 -6.32 4.03
CA THR A 113 5.06 -6.61 3.37
C THR A 113 4.87 -7.80 2.42
N MET A 114 5.91 -8.17 1.70
CA MET A 114 5.90 -9.30 0.78
C MET A 114 7.11 -10.18 1.02
N ILE A 115 6.88 -11.48 1.10
CA ILE A 115 7.92 -12.50 1.13
C ILE A 115 7.93 -13.22 -0.21
N SER A 116 9.12 -13.36 -0.79
CA SER A 116 9.33 -14.15 -2.01
C SER A 116 10.31 -15.29 -1.72
N HIS A 117 9.86 -16.53 -1.87
CA HIS A 117 10.67 -17.73 -1.61
C HIS A 117 11.27 -18.28 -2.92
N GLY A 118 12.24 -17.56 -3.49
CA GLY A 118 12.96 -18.00 -4.69
C GLY A 118 12.20 -17.80 -6.00
N LYS A 119 12.87 -18.09 -7.13
CA LYS A 119 12.48 -17.61 -8.47
C LYS A 119 11.15 -18.11 -9.04
N ASN A 120 10.56 -19.18 -8.47
CA ASN A 120 9.35 -19.84 -9.01
C ASN A 120 8.18 -19.96 -8.01
N ILE A 121 8.30 -19.36 -6.82
CA ILE A 121 7.21 -19.36 -5.85
C ILE A 121 6.48 -18.01 -5.93
N LYS A 122 5.15 -18.05 -6.05
CA LYS A 122 4.34 -16.84 -6.06
C LYS A 122 4.58 -16.09 -4.74
N PRO A 123 4.91 -14.79 -4.79
CA PRO A 123 5.15 -14.03 -3.58
C PRO A 123 3.90 -14.02 -2.70
N MET A 124 4.11 -14.03 -1.38
CA MET A 124 3.06 -13.98 -0.38
C MET A 124 3.06 -12.61 0.30
N MET A 125 1.91 -11.95 0.31
CA MET A 125 1.68 -10.73 1.07
C MET A 125 1.44 -11.08 2.53
N ILE A 126 2.14 -10.40 3.43
CA ILE A 126 1.97 -10.55 4.86
C ILE A 126 1.28 -9.30 5.38
N LEU A 127 0.22 -9.45 6.17
CA LEU A 127 -0.58 -8.35 6.71
C LEU A 127 -0.61 -8.40 8.23
N THR A 128 -0.68 -7.25 8.89
CA THR A 128 -1.02 -7.20 10.32
C THR A 128 -2.52 -7.17 10.55
N GLY A 129 -3.03 -8.13 11.32
CA GLY A 129 -4.45 -8.21 11.66
C GLY A 129 -5.36 -8.53 10.47
N ASN A 130 -6.64 -8.69 10.76
CA ASN A 130 -7.64 -9.02 9.74
C ASN A 130 -8.22 -7.71 9.19
N ASN A 131 -8.25 -7.57 7.86
CA ASN A 131 -8.84 -6.43 7.19
C ASN A 131 -9.60 -6.92 5.95
N GLN A 132 -10.91 -7.16 6.11
CA GLN A 132 -11.73 -7.78 5.07
C GLN A 132 -11.69 -7.02 3.74
N LYS A 133 -11.59 -5.68 3.78
CA LYS A 133 -11.54 -4.85 2.57
C LYS A 133 -10.23 -5.05 1.81
N LEU A 134 -9.11 -5.05 2.52
CA LEU A 134 -7.79 -5.31 1.95
C LEU A 134 -7.65 -6.76 1.49
N GLU A 135 -8.13 -7.72 2.27
CA GLU A 135 -8.14 -9.15 1.92
C GLU A 135 -8.94 -9.39 0.63
N HIS A 136 -10.12 -8.78 0.52
CA HIS A 136 -10.92 -8.85 -0.70
C HIS A 136 -10.18 -8.24 -1.91
N PHE A 137 -9.54 -7.08 -1.73
CA PHE A 137 -8.73 -6.46 -2.77
C PHE A 137 -7.57 -7.38 -3.22
N LEU A 138 -6.86 -7.98 -2.28
CA LEU A 138 -5.75 -8.89 -2.56
C LEU A 138 -6.23 -10.18 -3.25
N CYS A 139 -7.37 -10.74 -2.83
CA CYS A 139 -8.03 -11.85 -3.53
C CYS A 139 -8.35 -11.50 -4.98
N GLN A 140 -8.91 -10.31 -5.25
CA GLN A 140 -9.24 -9.86 -6.60
C GLN A 140 -8.00 -9.70 -7.48
N ALA A 141 -6.92 -9.16 -6.93
CA ALA A 141 -5.64 -9.05 -7.63
C ALA A 141 -4.83 -10.36 -7.64
N GLU A 142 -5.44 -11.47 -7.18
CA GLU A 142 -4.88 -12.82 -7.06
C GLU A 142 -3.63 -12.94 -6.19
N PHE A 143 -3.39 -12.04 -5.25
CA PHE A 143 -2.27 -12.20 -4.32
C PHE A 143 -2.53 -13.36 -3.34
N LEU A 144 -1.49 -14.14 -3.06
CA LEU A 144 -1.49 -14.99 -1.87
C LEU A 144 -1.22 -14.08 -0.67
N PHE A 145 -1.99 -14.22 0.40
CA PHE A 145 -1.77 -13.44 1.61
C PHE A 145 -2.03 -14.22 2.89
N THR A 146 -1.47 -13.73 3.99
CA THR A 146 -1.78 -14.20 5.34
C THR A 146 -1.79 -13.02 6.31
N ALA A 147 -2.72 -13.06 7.26
CA ALA A 147 -2.83 -12.10 8.35
C ALA A 147 -2.16 -12.67 9.60
N ILE A 148 -1.32 -11.86 10.24
CA ILE A 148 -0.53 -12.25 11.42
C ILE A 148 -0.59 -11.17 12.49
N SER A 149 -0.10 -11.49 13.69
CA SER A 149 0.07 -10.50 14.75
C SER A 149 1.22 -9.54 14.43
N GLU A 150 1.18 -8.35 15.00
CA GLU A 150 2.24 -7.36 14.83
C GLU A 150 3.61 -7.85 15.31
N ASN A 151 3.65 -8.68 16.36
CA ASN A 151 4.89 -9.30 16.84
C ASN A 151 5.49 -10.26 15.80
N GLN A 152 4.66 -11.09 15.17
CA GLN A 152 5.10 -11.98 14.08
C GLN A 152 5.55 -11.18 12.87
N PHE A 153 4.87 -10.06 12.57
CA PHE A 153 5.23 -9.19 11.46
C PHE A 153 6.61 -8.56 11.66
N ASN A 154 6.89 -8.04 12.86
CA ASN A 154 8.21 -7.51 13.20
C ASN A 154 9.30 -8.58 13.08
N LEU A 155 9.04 -9.82 13.52
CA LEU A 155 9.97 -10.93 13.37
C LEU A 155 10.29 -11.21 11.89
N ILE A 156 9.26 -11.22 11.03
CA ILE A 156 9.44 -11.41 9.58
C ILE A 156 10.31 -10.31 9.01
N LEU A 157 10.04 -9.04 9.33
CA LEU A 157 10.84 -7.92 8.83
C LEU A 157 12.32 -8.04 9.20
N THR A 158 12.63 -8.49 10.43
CA THR A 158 14.02 -8.72 10.87
C THR A 158 14.70 -9.86 10.09
N LEU A 159 13.94 -10.85 9.62
CA LEU A 159 14.48 -11.98 8.85
C LEU A 159 14.63 -11.68 7.35
N THR A 160 13.94 -10.66 6.84
CA THR A 160 13.91 -10.33 5.40
C THR A 160 14.58 -9.00 5.04
N GLY A 161 14.91 -8.17 6.02
CA GLY A 161 15.65 -6.91 5.86
C GLY A 161 17.16 -7.12 5.88
#